data_AF-A0A4U3MFN0-F1
#
_entry.id   AF-A0A4U3MFN0-F1
#
_cell.length_a   1.000
_cell.length_b   1.000
_cell.length_c   1.000
_cell.angle_alpha   90.00
_cell.angle_beta   90.00
_cell.angle_gamma   90.00
#
_symmetry.space_group_name_H-M   'P 1'
#
loop_
_entity.id
_entity.type
_entity.pdbx_description
1 polymer ?
#
loop_
_entity_poly.entity_id
_entity_poly.type
_entity_poly.pdbx_seq_one_letter_code
_entity_poly.pdbx_strand_id
1 'polypeptide(L)' 'MPTLATSSTAAATRAGTREALTARLSEEFLTVPLVTVERCVDDVWACTEHLGVDVTPASIERIAREHLLALVNSAPPGRR' A
#
# COMPACT_ATOMS: atom_id res chain seq x y z
N MET A 1 -14.68 32.99 -5.96
CA MET A 1 -13.36 32.33 -5.87
C MET A 1 -13.25 31.58 -4.53
N PRO A 2 -13.54 30.27 -4.48
CA PRO A 2 -13.01 29.40 -3.41
C PRO A 2 -12.52 28.04 -3.96
N THR A 3 -11.21 27.80 -4.04
CA THR A 3 -10.69 26.48 -4.48
C THR A 3 -9.37 26.10 -3.79
N LEU A 4 -9.33 26.14 -2.45
CA LEU A 4 -8.15 25.65 -1.70
C LEU A 4 -8.46 24.65 -0.57
N ALA A 5 -9.73 24.32 -0.30
CA ALA A 5 -10.08 23.38 0.79
C ALA A 5 -10.11 21.91 0.37
N THR A 6 -10.27 21.61 -0.93
CA THR A 6 -10.50 20.23 -1.41
C THR A 6 -9.24 19.36 -1.40
N SER A 7 -8.06 19.96 -1.59
CA SER A 7 -6.79 19.21 -1.62
C SER A 7 -6.39 18.70 -0.24
N SER A 8 -6.64 19.46 0.82
CA SER A 8 -6.30 19.08 2.20
C SER A 8 -7.13 17.88 2.69
N THR A 9 -8.43 17.85 2.38
CA THR A 9 -9.30 16.72 2.77
C THR A 9 -8.96 15.46 2.00
N ALA A 10 -8.75 15.55 0.68
CA ALA A 10 -8.36 14.40 -0.13
C ALA A 10 -7.00 13.82 0.30
N ALA A 11 -6.04 14.68 0.67
CA ALA A 11 -4.77 14.25 1.24
C ALA A 11 -4.92 13.53 2.58
N ALA A 12 -5.76 14.06 3.49
CA ALA A 12 -6.03 13.43 4.78
C ALA A 12 -6.74 12.07 4.63
N THR A 13 -7.70 11.95 3.71
CA THR A 13 -8.38 10.68 3.42
C THR A 13 -7.42 9.65 2.84
N ARG A 14 -6.50 10.06 1.96
CA ARG A 14 -5.44 9.18 1.43
C ARG A 14 -4.52 8.69 2.54
N ALA A 15 -4.04 9.58 3.40
CA ALA A 15 -3.20 9.22 4.53
C ALA A 15 -3.88 8.22 5.47
N GLY A 16 -5.14 8.49 5.85
CA GLY A 16 -5.91 7.56 6.69
C GLY A 16 -6.17 6.22 6.01
N THR A 17 -6.40 6.21 4.69
CA THR A 17 -6.54 4.95 3.92
C THR A 17 -5.23 4.16 3.92
N ARG A 18 -4.11 4.84 3.65
CA ARG A 18 -2.77 4.23 3.67
C ARG A 18 -2.47 3.61 5.03
N GLU A 19 -2.73 4.32 6.12
CA GLU A 19 -2.53 3.81 7.49
C GLU A 19 -3.38 2.56 7.76
N ALA A 20 -4.67 2.60 7.41
CA ALA A 20 -5.57 1.46 7.60
C ALA A 20 -5.15 0.22 6.79
N LEU A 21 -4.71 0.41 5.54
CA LEU A 21 -4.21 -0.68 4.71
C LEU A 21 -2.89 -1.24 5.25
N THR A 22 -1.98 -0.37 5.67
CA THR A 22 -0.71 -0.77 6.27
C THR A 22 -0.92 -1.60 7.52
N ALA A 23 -1.82 -1.18 8.42
CA ALA A 23 -2.16 -1.92 9.63
C ALA A 23 -2.68 -3.33 9.31
N ARG A 24 -3.69 -3.44 8.42
CA ARG A 24 -4.29 -4.72 8.04
C ARG A 24 -3.28 -5.67 7.38
N LEU A 25 -2.44 -5.16 6.48
CA LEU A 25 -1.42 -5.97 5.82
C LEU A 25 -0.30 -6.38 6.79
N SER A 26 0.04 -5.54 7.77
CA SER A 26 1.07 -5.88 8.76
C SER A 26 0.60 -6.97 9.73
N GLU A 27 -0.69 -6.99 10.06
CA GLU A 27 -1.30 -8.08 10.86
C GLU A 27 -1.31 -9.42 10.11
N GLU A 28 -1.43 -9.38 8.78
CA GLU A 28 -1.43 -10.58 7.94
C GLU A 28 -0.03 -11.11 7.65
N PHE A 29 0.91 -10.22 7.34
CA PHE A 29 2.28 -10.54 6.94
C PHE A 29 3.26 -10.35 8.10
N LEU A 30 3.04 -11.04 9.22
CA LEU A 30 3.83 -10.90 10.46
C LEU A 30 5.34 -11.18 10.28
N THR A 31 5.73 -11.91 9.24
CA THR A 31 7.13 -12.22 8.92
C THR A 31 7.81 -11.15 8.06
N VAL A 32 7.05 -10.18 7.54
CA VAL A 32 7.55 -9.06 6.73
C VAL A 32 7.71 -7.84 7.63
N PRO A 33 8.86 -7.15 7.61
CA PRO A 33 9.03 -5.92 8.39
C PRO A 33 8.00 -4.85 8.03
N LEU A 34 7.47 -4.14 9.03
CA LEU A 34 6.47 -3.07 8.85
C LEU A 34 6.89 -2.03 7.79
N VAL A 35 8.16 -1.60 7.82
CA VAL A 35 8.71 -0.65 6.84
C VAL A 35 8.64 -1.16 5.40
N THR A 36 8.73 -2.48 5.20
CA THR A 36 8.57 -3.10 3.89
C THR A 36 7.11 -3.12 3.45
N VAL A 37 6.17 -3.33 4.38
CA VAL A 37 4.73 -3.23 4.13
C VAL A 37 4.35 -1.80 3.75
N GLU A 38 4.82 -0.80 4.51
CA GLU A 38 4.59 0.62 4.23
C GLU A 38 5.09 1.01 2.83
N ARG A 39 6.33 0.65 2.49
CA ARG A 39 6.89 0.89 1.16
C ARG A 39 6.10 0.19 0.07
N CYS A 40 5.66 -1.05 0.29
CA CYS A 40 4.84 -1.77 -0.68
C CYS A 40 3.53 -1.03 -0.97
N VAL A 41 2.83 -0.55 0.07
CA VAL A 41 1.59 0.23 -0.09
C VAL A 41 1.86 1.53 -0.86
N ASP A 42 2.94 2.25 -0.54
CA ASP A 42 3.33 3.48 -1.26
C ASP A 42 3.67 3.23 -2.73
N ASP A 43 4.47 2.19 -3.00
CA ASP A 43 4.90 1.82 -4.35
C ASP A 43 3.68 1.43 -5.20
N VAL A 44 2.74 0.67 -4.65
CA VAL A 44 1.49 0.30 -5.33
C VAL A 44 0.63 1.53 -5.61
N TRP A 45 0.54 2.46 -4.65
CA TRP A 45 -0.18 3.71 -4.84
C TRP A 45 0.42 4.54 -5.99
N ALA A 46 1.74 4.75 -5.99
CA ALA A 46 2.44 5.46 -7.05
C ALA A 46 2.31 4.76 -8.41
N CYS A 47 2.39 3.43 -8.45
CA CYS A 47 2.26 2.66 -9.68
C CYS A 47 0.84 2.76 -10.26
N THR A 48 -0.19 2.62 -9.43
CA THR A 48 -1.59 2.71 -9.91
C THR A 48 -1.94 4.09 -10.41
N GLU A 49 -1.51 5.15 -9.71
CA GLU A 49 -1.65 6.54 -10.18
C GLU A 49 -0.92 6.76 -11.51
N HIS A 50 0.31 6.26 -11.65
CA HIS A 50 1.08 6.37 -12.89
C HIS A 50 0.44 5.64 -14.07
N LEU A 51 -0.18 4.49 -13.83
CA LEU A 51 -0.84 3.68 -14.85
C LEU A 51 -2.26 4.18 -15.19
N GLY A 52 -2.79 5.17 -14.46
CA GLY A 52 -4.16 5.65 -14.64
C GLY A 52 -5.22 4.61 -14.26
N VAL A 53 -4.85 3.64 -13.40
CA VAL A 53 -5.80 2.66 -12.85
C VAL A 53 -6.62 3.35 -11.77
N ASP A 54 -7.91 3.02 -11.67
CA ASP A 54 -8.77 3.58 -10.62
C ASP A 54 -8.24 3.19 -9.23
N VAL A 55 -7.81 4.20 -8.49
CA VAL A 55 -7.17 4.07 -7.18
C VAL A 55 -8.24 3.95 -6.12
N THR A 56 -8.68 2.71 -5.89
CA THR A 56 -9.57 2.37 -4.78
C THR A 56 -8.78 1.68 -3.66
N PRO A 57 -9.18 1.85 -2.38
CA PRO A 57 -8.53 1.15 -1.26
C PRO A 57 -8.47 -0.37 -1.47
N ALA A 58 -9.53 -0.96 -2.05
CA ALA A 58 -9.61 -2.39 -2.32
C ALA A 58 -8.63 -2.83 -3.42
N SER A 59 -8.46 -2.03 -4.48
CA SER A 59 -7.46 -2.29 -5.53
C SER A 59 -6.05 -2.25 -4.96
N ILE A 60 -5.73 -1.24 -4.16
CA ILE A 60 -4.41 -1.08 -3.53
C ILE A 60 -4.13 -2.26 -2.60
N GLU A 61 -5.07 -2.61 -1.73
CA GLU A 61 -4.92 -3.73 -0.81
C GLU A 61 -4.63 -5.05 -1.54
N ARG A 62 -5.41 -5.35 -2.58
CA ARG A 62 -5.25 -6.57 -3.37
C ARG A 62 -3.88 -6.63 -4.03
N ILE A 63 -3.46 -5.55 -4.68
CA ILE A 63 -2.18 -5.51 -5.38
C ILE A 63 -1.03 -5.62 -4.37
N ALA A 64 -1.05 -4.86 -3.28
CA ALA A 64 -0.03 -4.91 -2.24
C ALA A 64 0.10 -6.30 -1.59
N ARG A 65 -1.04 -6.98 -1.34
CA ARG A 65 -1.06 -8.36 -0.85
C ARG A 65 -0.37 -9.32 -1.81
N GLU A 66 -0.64 -9.24 -3.11
CA GLU A 66 0.02 -10.08 -4.11
C GLU A 66 1.53 -9.83 -4.14
N HIS A 67 1.98 -8.57 -4.05
CA HIS A 67 3.40 -8.24 -3.97
C HIS A 67 4.06 -8.81 -2.71
N LEU A 68 3.43 -8.69 -1.55
CA LEU A 68 3.94 -9.23 -0.29
C LEU A 68 3.99 -10.76 -0.31
N LEU A 69 2.96 -11.41 -0.87
CA LEU A 69 2.94 -12.86 -1.04
C LEU A 69 4.08 -13.32 -1.97
N ALA A 70 4.28 -12.63 -3.10
CA ALA A 70 5.39 -12.90 -3.99
C ALA A 70 6.75 -12.71 -3.30
N LEU A 71 6.90 -11.68 -2.45
CA LEU A 71 8.11 -11.45 -1.66
C LEU A 71 8.40 -12.59 -0.69
N VAL A 72 7.39 -13.07 0.03
CA VAL A 72 7.52 -14.20 0.96
C VAL A 72 7.91 -15.48 0.20
N ASN A 73 7.29 -15.73 -0.96
CA ASN A 73 7.52 -16.93 -1.76
C ASN A 73 8.83 -16.90 -2.55
N SER A 74 9.34 -15.71 -2.88
CA SER A 74 10.58 -15.53 -3.65
C SER A 74 11.82 -15.41 -2.76
N ALA A 75 11.65 -15.33 -1.44
CA ALA A 75 12.78 -15.41 -0.52
C ALA A 75 13.56 -16.71 -0.80
N PRO A 76 14.86 -16.62 -1.14
CA PRO A 76 15.65 -17.82 -1.41
C PRO A 76 15.57 -18.73 -0.17
N PRO A 77 15.40 -20.06 -0.34
CA PRO A 77 15.40 -20.97 0.79
C PRO A 77 16.69 -20.71 1.56
N GLY A 78 16.52 -20.31 2.82
CA GLY A 78 17.62 -19.81 3.63
C GLY A 78 18.81 -20.75 3.51
N ARG A 79 19.95 -20.22 3.08
CA ARG A 79 21.20 -20.98 2.96
C ARG A 79 21.60 -21.40 4.38
N ARG A 80 21.13 -22.57 4.81
CA ARG A 80 21.55 -23.29 6.01
C ARG A 80 22.05 -24.66 5.59
#